data_AF-A0A6V7IB72-F1
#
_entry.id   AF-A0A6V7IB72-F1
#
_cell.length_a   1.000
_cell.length_b   1.000
_cell.length_c   1.000
_cell.angle_alpha   90.00
_cell.angle_beta   90.00
_cell.angle_gamma   90.00
#
_symmetry.space_group_name_H-M   'P 1'
#
loop_
_entity.id
_entity.type
_entity.pdbx_description
1 polymer ?
#
loop_
_entity_poly.entity_id
_entity_poly.type
_entity_poly.pdbx_seq_one_letter_code
_entity_poly.pdbx_strand_id
1 'polypeptide(L)' 'ITAYTKWDRISEQLKASARPVVLNRASSTNTTNPFGCTFCYGIRDAIVEVMANQHIASVTLYMSA' A
#
# COMPACT_ATOMS: atom_id res chain seq x y z
N ILE A 1 12.29 4.13 -5.56
CA ILE A 1 10.99 3.45 -5.80
C ILE A 1 10.55 3.81 -7.21
N THR A 2 10.32 2.82 -8.06
CA THR A 2 9.88 2.97 -9.46
C THR A 2 8.52 2.28 -9.64
N ALA A 3 7.86 2.51 -10.79
CA ALA A 3 6.59 1.86 -11.13
C ALA A 3 6.64 0.31 -11.14
N TYR A 4 7.84 -0.27 -11.26
CA TYR A 4 8.06 -1.72 -11.30
C TYR A 4 8.64 -2.26 -9.99
N THR A 5 8.84 -1.40 -9.00
CA THR A 5 9.37 -1.82 -7.71
C THR A 5 8.33 -2.66 -6.97
N LYS A 6 8.77 -3.82 -6.49
CA LYS A 6 7.96 -4.71 -5.67
C LYS A 6 8.18 -4.41 -4.20
N TRP A 7 7.09 -4.47 -3.42
CA TRP A 7 7.08 -4.13 -2.01
C TRP A 7 7.98 -5.03 -1.14
N ASP A 8 7.98 -6.34 -1.40
CA ASP A 8 8.84 -7.31 -0.74
C ASP A 8 10.32 -6.93 -0.77
N ARG A 9 10.79 -6.34 -1.88
CA ARG A 9 12.19 -5.93 -2.06
C ARG A 9 12.61 -4.71 -1.23
N ILE A 10 11.67 -3.85 -0.84
CA ILE A 10 11.99 -2.55 -0.23
C ILE A 10 11.40 -2.37 1.17
N SER A 11 10.42 -3.19 1.56
CA SER A 11 9.68 -3.06 2.82
C SER A 11 10.58 -3.07 4.06
N GLU A 12 11.60 -3.94 4.06
CA GLU A 12 12.59 -4.03 5.15
C GLU A 12 13.49 -2.79 5.21
N GLN A 13 13.98 -2.32 4.06
CA GLN A 13 14.82 -1.13 3.97
C GLN A 13 14.07 0.13 4.43
N LEU A 14 12.77 0.19 4.15
CA LEU A 14 11.88 1.28 4.57
C LEU A 14 11.38 1.15 6.00
N LYS A 15 11.78 0.09 6.72
CA LYS A 15 11.36 -0.20 8.11
C LYS A 15 9.84 -0.14 8.26
N ALA A 16 9.13 -0.70 7.29
CA ALA A 16 7.68 -0.71 7.29
C ALA A 16 7.13 -1.44 8.51
N SER A 17 5.98 -0.99 9.01
CA SER A 17 5.27 -1.68 10.09
C SER A 17 5.02 -3.14 9.73
N ALA A 18 5.35 -4.07 10.64
CA ALA A 18 5.13 -5.50 10.46
C ALA A 18 3.65 -5.90 10.41
N ARG A 19 2.74 -5.00 10.83
CA ARG A 19 1.30 -5.24 10.86
C ARG A 19 0.59 -4.27 9.92
N PRO A 20 0.37 -4.64 8.65
CA PRO A 20 -0.36 -3.77 7.73
C PRO A 20 -1.84 -3.70 8.11
N VAL A 21 -2.45 -2.57 7.77
CA VAL A 21 -3.90 -2.42 7.78
C VAL A 21 -4.46 -2.98 6.48
N VAL A 22 -5.51 -3.81 6.57
CA VAL A 22 -6.22 -4.30 5.38
C VAL A 22 -7.22 -3.25 4.95
N LEU A 23 -7.10 -2.77 3.72
CA LEU A 23 -8.04 -1.83 3.11
C LEU A 23 -8.90 -2.58 2.10
N ASN A 24 -10.19 -2.69 2.41
CA ASN A 24 -11.19 -3.17 1.46
C ASN A 24 -11.96 -1.95 0.92
N ARG A 25 -11.66 -1.51 -0.30
CA ARG A 25 -12.49 -0.51 -0.97
C ARG A 25 -13.78 -1.20 -1.38
N ALA A 26 -14.83 -1.02 -0.57
CA ALA A 26 -16.16 -1.52 -0.89
C ALA A 26 -16.55 -1.02 -2.28
N SER A 27 -16.98 -1.95 -3.11
CA SER A 27 -17.62 -1.66 -4.38
C SER A 27 -18.84 -0.80 -4.12
N SER A 28 -18.84 0.43 -4.61
CA SER A 28 -20.11 1.13 -4.85
C SER A 28 -20.98 0.26 -5.75
N THR A 29 -22.30 0.40 -5.67
CA THR A 29 -23.27 -0.30 -6.53
C THR A 29 -22.79 -0.30 -7.98
N ASN A 30 -22.29 -1.45 -8.47
CA ASN A 30 -21.71 -1.72 -9.80
C ASN A 30 -20.18 -1.56 -10.04
N THR A 31 -19.31 -1.42 -9.03
CA THR A 31 -17.84 -1.43 -9.24
C THR A 31 -17.12 -2.49 -8.40
N THR A 32 -17.22 -3.76 -8.78
CA THR A 32 -16.37 -4.83 -8.21
C THR A 32 -14.91 -4.46 -8.41
N ASN A 33 -14.17 -4.18 -7.33
CA ASN A 33 -12.72 -3.98 -7.42
C ASN A 33 -12.09 -5.32 -7.83
N PRO A 34 -11.57 -5.47 -9.06
CA PRO A 34 -11.10 -6.76 -9.54
C PRO A 34 -9.80 -7.21 -8.86
N PHE A 35 -9.15 -6.31 -8.11
CA PHE A 35 -7.87 -6.56 -7.45
C PHE A 35 -8.01 -7.00 -5.99
N GLY A 36 -9.23 -6.98 -5.43
CA GLY A 36 -9.49 -7.31 -4.02
C GLY A 36 -8.96 -6.24 -3.05
N CYS A 37 -8.76 -6.64 -1.79
CA CYS A 37 -8.22 -5.76 -0.76
C CYS A 37 -6.73 -5.46 -0.97
N THR A 38 -6.29 -4.30 -0.47
CA THR A 38 -4.89 -3.90 -0.42
C THR A 38 -4.37 -3.85 1.02
N PHE A 39 -3.06 -3.79 1.17
CA PHE A 39 -2.36 -3.72 2.45
C PHE A 39 -1.67 -2.38 2.60
N CYS A 40 -2.04 -1.62 3.63
CA CYS A 40 -1.44 -0.33 3.93
C CYS A 40 -0.37 -0.48 5.00
N TYR A 41 0.86 -0.11 4.65
CA TYR A 41 2.01 -0.13 5.52
C TYR A 41 2.40 1.29 5.91
N GLY A 42 2.50 1.55 7.21
CA GLY A 42 3.09 2.78 7.72
C GLY A 42 4.60 2.74 7.59
N ILE A 43 5.17 3.80 7.03
CA ILE A 43 6.58 4.16 7.13
C ILE A 43 6.67 5.56 7.76
N ARG A 44 7.89 6.04 8.07
CA ARG A 44 8.12 7.24 8.88
C ARG A 44 7.24 8.46 8.51
N ASP A 45 7.22 8.82 7.23
CA ASP A 45 6.55 10.04 6.74
C ASP A 45 5.55 9.73 5.60
N ALA A 46 5.15 8.46 5.49
CA ALA A 46 4.21 8.04 4.45
C ALA A 46 3.43 6.77 4.82
N ILE A 47 2.36 6.54 4.07
CA ILE A 47 1.63 5.27 4.02
C ILE A 47 1.81 4.70 2.63
N VAL A 48 2.19 3.43 2.54
CA VAL A 48 2.33 2.71 1.28
C VAL A 48 1.22 1.67 1.16
N GLU A 49 0.41 1.79 0.11
CA GLU A 49 -0.65 0.83 -0.21
C GLU A 49 -0.12 -0.19 -1.22
N VAL A 50 -0.27 -1.48 -0.89
CA VAL A 50 0.32 -2.60 -1.63
C VAL A 50 -0.76 -3.58 -2.03
N MET A 51 -0.74 -4.00 -3.30
CA MET A 51 -1.62 -5.04 -3.83
C MET A 51 -1.13 -6.44 -3.46
N ALA A 52 -2.00 -7.45 -3.54
CA ALA A 52 -1.66 -8.85 -3.25
C ALA A 52 -0.49 -9.42 -4.09
N ASN A 53 -0.21 -8.82 -5.26
CA ASN A 53 0.90 -9.20 -6.14
C ASN A 53 2.20 -8.41 -5.86
N GLN A 54 2.29 -7.75 -4.71
CA GLN A 54 3.42 -6.93 -4.26
C GLN A 54 3.69 -5.66 -5.07
N HIS A 55 2.81 -5.26 -5.99
CA HIS A 55 2.90 -3.93 -6.61
C HIS A 55 2.38 -2.86 -5.65
N ILE A 56 3.03 -1.70 -5.69
CA ILE A 56 2.59 -0.51 -4.97
C ILE A 56 1.41 0.09 -5.75
N ALA A 57 0.25 0.20 -5.10
CA ALA A 57 -0.93 0.85 -5.66
C ALA A 57 -0.88 2.37 -5.48
N SER A 58 -0.50 2.82 -4.28
CA SER A 58 -0.42 4.24 -3.96
C SER A 58 0.60 4.50 -2.85
N VAL A 59 1.07 5.74 -2.78
CA VAL A 59 1.89 6.25 -1.67
C VAL A 59 1.26 7.57 -1.21
N THR A 60 0.89 7.64 0.05
CA THR A 60 0.39 8.87 0.68
C THR A 60 1.50 9.46 1.52
N LEU A 61 2.03 10.60 1.09
CA LEU A 61 3.03 11.37 1.85
C LEU A 61 2.30 12.32 2.79
N TYR A 62 2.77 12.41 4.04
CA TYR A 62 2.34 13.45 4.97
C TYR A 62 3.56 14.24 5.43
N MET A 63 3.47 15.56 5.37
CA MET A 63 4.51 16.46 5.85
C MET A 63 4.10 17.00 7.22
N SER A 64 5.02 16.99 8.17
CA SER A 64 4.88 17.84 9.34
C SER A 64 5.07 19.29 8.90
N ALA A 65 4.15 20.16 9.32
CA ALA A 65 4.29 21.60 9.17
C ALA A 65 5.53 22.11 9.93
#